data_AF-A0A2E6VIW7-F1
#
_entry.id   AF-A0A2E6VIW7-F1
#
_cell.length_a   1.000
_cell.length_b   1.000
_cell.length_c   1.000
_cell.angle_alpha   90.00
_cell.angle_beta   90.00
_cell.angle_gamma   90.00
#
_symmetry.space_group_name_H-M   'P 1'
#
loop_
_entity.id
_entity.type
_entity.pdbx_description
1 polymer ?
#
loop_
_entity_poly.entity_id
_entity_poly.type
_entity_poly.pdbx_seq_one_letter_code
_entity_poly.pdbx_strand_id
1 'polypeptide(L)'
;MHRIFLLTVIALLSISCAETEPTKPGQARNCEELVKIGRDSAELVLDQITEKELEEIQEADLKKVIKQVTDLSQSEKFLTRSTELNCSEQELKKAACLTYQGLSQKARGDITREYLRPYFEACS
;
A
#
# COMPACT_ATOMS: atom_id res chain seq x y z
N MET A 1 -24.83 33.11 54.26
CA MET A 1 -25.05 31.66 54.15
C MET A 1 -25.34 31.35 52.68
N HIS A 2 -24.33 30.91 51.93
CA HIS A 2 -24.20 29.52 51.42
C HIS A 2 -25.22 29.23 50.30
N ARG A 3 -24.83 29.11 49.02
CA ARG A 3 -23.86 28.15 48.46
C ARG A 3 -23.40 28.56 47.06
N ILE A 4 -22.10 28.56 46.84
CA ILE A 4 -21.45 28.58 45.53
C ILE A 4 -21.68 27.20 44.90
N PHE A 5 -22.39 27.14 43.78
CA PHE A 5 -22.58 25.91 43.02
C PHE A 5 -21.35 25.70 42.11
N LEU A 6 -20.38 24.93 42.61
CA LEU A 6 -19.23 24.45 41.83
C LEU A 6 -19.72 23.46 40.77
N LEU A 7 -19.81 23.90 39.52
CA LEU A 7 -19.98 23.03 38.36
C LEU A 7 -18.60 22.48 37.96
N THR A 8 -18.27 21.30 38.47
CA THR A 8 -17.11 20.52 38.01
C THR A 8 -17.37 19.99 36.60
N VAL A 9 -16.77 20.64 35.60
CA VAL A 9 -16.69 20.13 34.23
C VAL A 9 -15.65 19.01 34.21
N ILE A 10 -16.10 17.76 34.31
CA ILE A 10 -15.25 16.59 34.06
C ILE A 10 -15.15 16.44 32.55
N ALA A 11 -14.15 17.10 31.95
CA ALA A 11 -13.74 16.83 30.59
C ALA A 11 -13.04 15.46 30.56
N LEU A 12 -13.81 14.40 30.30
CA LEU A 12 -13.28 13.10 29.90
C LEU A 12 -12.63 13.30 28.52
N LEU A 13 -11.32 13.62 28.53
CA LEU A 13 -10.47 13.52 27.36
C LEU A 13 -10.34 12.03 27.01
N SER A 14 -11.31 11.51 26.27
CA SER A 14 -11.14 10.25 25.54
C SER A 14 -10.07 10.51 24.48
N ILE A 15 -8.82 10.20 24.82
CA ILE A 15 -7.75 10.00 23.84
C ILE A 15 -8.22 8.81 23.00
N SER A 16 -8.91 9.08 21.89
CA SER A 16 -9.10 8.06 20.88
C SER A 16 -7.71 7.69 20.41
N CYS A 17 -7.24 6.50 20.75
CA CYS A 17 -6.09 5.89 20.12
C CYS A 17 -6.43 5.71 18.64
N ALA A 18 -6.29 6.77 17.85
CA ALA A 18 -6.28 6.67 16.41
C ALA A 18 -4.96 6.00 16.05
N GLU A 19 -4.93 4.67 16.07
CA GLU A 19 -3.82 3.94 15.49
C GLU A 19 -3.73 4.35 14.03
N THR A 20 -2.60 4.97 13.67
CA THR A 20 -2.36 5.41 12.30
C THR A 20 -2.41 4.21 11.37
N GLU A 21 -3.16 4.32 10.25
CA GLU A 21 -3.20 3.25 9.26
C GLU A 21 -1.77 2.88 8.79
N PRO A 22 -1.46 1.58 8.67
CA PRO A 22 -0.15 1.14 8.24
C PRO A 22 0.07 1.53 6.77
N THR A 23 1.21 2.16 6.49
CA THR A 23 1.57 2.65 5.15
C THR A 23 2.84 2.01 4.61
N LYS A 24 3.54 1.23 5.43
CA LYS A 24 4.79 0.56 5.09
C LYS A 24 4.70 -0.92 5.45
N PRO A 25 5.38 -1.82 4.72
CA PRO A 25 5.28 -3.26 4.94
C PRO A 25 5.49 -3.63 6.41
N GLY A 26 6.56 -3.13 7.05
CA GLY A 26 6.86 -3.42 8.46
C GLY A 26 5.84 -2.95 9.49
N GLN A 27 4.84 -2.16 9.10
CA GLN A 27 3.75 -1.70 9.97
C GLN A 27 2.50 -2.60 9.88
N ALA A 28 2.40 -3.47 8.87
CA ALA A 28 1.25 -4.35 8.69
C ALA A 28 1.08 -5.25 9.92
N ARG A 29 -0.14 -5.33 10.46
CA ARG A 29 -0.46 -6.11 11.66
C ARG A 29 -0.95 -7.52 11.32
N ASN A 30 -1.38 -7.73 10.09
CA ASN A 30 -1.83 -9.01 9.55
C ASN A 30 -1.56 -9.09 8.03
N CYS A 31 -1.82 -10.26 7.44
CA CYS A 31 -1.54 -10.54 6.04
C CYS A 31 -2.42 -9.73 5.08
N GLU A 32 -3.65 -9.40 5.47
CA GLU A 32 -4.57 -8.57 4.69
C GLU A 32 -4.07 -7.12 4.59
N GLU A 33 -3.63 -6.55 5.71
CA GLU A 33 -3.00 -5.22 5.74
C GLU A 33 -1.72 -5.18 4.91
N LEU A 34 -0.91 -6.25 4.97
CA LEU A 34 0.29 -6.35 4.17
C LEU A 34 -0.04 -6.31 2.67
N VAL A 35 -1.08 -7.02 2.24
CA VAL A 35 -1.55 -6.99 0.84
C VAL A 35 -2.14 -5.62 0.47
N LYS A 36 -2.88 -4.96 1.37
CA LYS A 36 -3.41 -3.60 1.14
C LYS A 36 -2.27 -2.61 0.88
N ILE A 37 -1.21 -2.64 1.68
CA ILE A 37 -0.01 -1.83 1.47
C ILE A 37 0.64 -2.17 0.12
N GLY A 38 0.68 -3.44 -0.27
CA GLY A 38 1.15 -3.88 -1.58
C GLY A 38 0.36 -3.26 -2.74
N ARG A 39 -0.97 -3.20 -2.61
CA ARG A 39 -1.83 -2.50 -3.58
C ARG A 39 -1.49 -1.02 -3.65
N ASP A 40 -1.39 -0.35 -2.50
CA ASP A 40 -1.13 1.09 -2.44
C ASP A 40 0.23 1.42 -3.09
N SER A 41 1.26 0.61 -2.83
CA SER A 41 2.55 0.69 -3.53
C SER A 41 2.41 0.51 -5.04
N ALA A 42 1.62 -0.46 -5.50
CA ALA A 42 1.40 -0.70 -6.92
C ALA A 42 0.69 0.49 -7.59
N GLU A 43 -0.32 1.07 -6.93
CA GLU A 43 -1.02 2.26 -7.40
C GLU A 43 -0.07 3.47 -7.51
N LEU A 44 0.82 3.66 -6.52
CA LEU A 44 1.85 4.69 -6.59
C LEU A 44 2.83 4.47 -7.74
N VAL A 45 3.20 3.22 -8.04
CA VAL A 45 4.04 2.90 -9.20
C VAL A 45 3.32 3.25 -10.51
N LEU A 46 2.04 2.90 -10.63
CA LEU A 46 1.24 3.25 -11.82
C LEU A 46 1.20 4.77 -12.04
N ASP A 47 1.12 5.56 -10.96
CA ASP A 47 1.15 7.02 -11.04
C ASP A 47 2.53 7.58 -11.45
N GLN A 48 3.62 6.86 -11.18
CA GLN A 48 4.98 7.26 -11.60
C GLN A 48 5.31 6.88 -13.04
N ILE A 49 4.73 5.81 -13.56
CA ILE A 49 4.90 5.39 -14.95
C ILE A 49 4.07 6.35 -15.83
N THR A 50 4.65 7.47 -16.22
CA THR A 50 4.07 8.35 -17.24
C THR A 50 3.95 7.61 -18.58
N GLU A 51 2.84 7.79 -19.29
CA GLU A 51 2.62 7.33 -20.68
C GLU A 51 3.51 8.06 -21.71
N LYS A 52 4.76 8.36 -21.38
CA LYS A 52 5.73 8.69 -22.42
C LYS A 52 6.12 7.38 -23.07
N GLU A 53 6.00 7.30 -24.40
CA GLU A 53 6.51 6.16 -25.14
C GLU A 53 7.97 5.94 -24.74
N LEU A 54 8.37 4.69 -24.50
CA LEU A 54 9.74 4.33 -24.09
C LEU A 54 10.81 4.94 -25.02
N GLU A 55 10.44 5.24 -26.26
CA GLU A 55 11.25 5.89 -27.29
C GLU A 55 11.54 7.38 -26.98
N GLU A 56 10.72 8.05 -26.17
CA GLU A 56 10.86 9.46 -25.78
C GLU A 56 11.46 9.65 -24.38
N ILE A 57 11.69 8.56 -23.64
CA ILE A 57 12.26 8.63 -22.30
C ILE A 57 13.79 8.78 -22.38
N GLN A 58 14.30 9.89 -21.85
CA GLN A 58 15.74 10.07 -21.66
C GLN A 58 16.28 9.06 -20.64
N GLU A 59 17.52 8.59 -20.80
CA GLU A 59 18.16 7.62 -19.89
C GLU A 59 18.13 8.06 -18.42
N ALA A 60 18.30 9.36 -18.15
CA ALA A 60 18.21 9.94 -16.81
C ALA A 60 16.79 9.83 -16.21
N ASP A 61 15.76 10.03 -17.03
CA ASP A 61 14.35 9.89 -16.62
C ASP A 61 14.00 8.42 -16.38
N LEU A 62 14.50 7.50 -17.22
CA LEU A 62 14.35 6.05 -17.02
C LEU A 62 14.96 5.60 -15.69
N LYS A 63 16.19 6.03 -15.40
CA LYS A 63 16.88 5.69 -14.14
C LYS A 63 16.12 6.18 -12.92
N LYS A 64 15.50 7.36 -13.02
CA LYS A 64 14.65 7.93 -11.96
C LYS A 64 13.42 7.06 -11.72
N VAL A 65 12.70 6.69 -12.79
CA VAL A 65 11.51 5.82 -12.69
C VAL A 65 11.89 4.46 -12.10
N ILE A 66 12.95 3.81 -12.59
CA ILE A 66 13.43 2.52 -12.05
C ILE A 66 13.72 2.65 -10.56
N LYS A 67 14.43 3.70 -10.13
CA LYS A 67 14.72 3.92 -8.72
C LYS A 67 13.44 4.07 -7.89
N GLN A 68 12.47 4.85 -8.37
CA GLN A 68 11.19 5.04 -7.69
C GLN A 68 10.40 3.74 -7.58
N VAL A 69 10.34 2.94 -8.64
CA VAL A 69 9.68 1.62 -8.62
C VAL A 69 10.36 0.69 -7.61
N THR A 70 11.70 0.65 -7.60
CA THR A 70 12.45 -0.14 -6.61
C THR A 70 12.16 0.32 -5.17
N ASP A 71 12.18 1.64 -4.93
CA ASP A 71 11.93 2.22 -3.61
C ASP A 71 10.49 1.97 -3.10
N LEU A 72 9.50 1.92 -4.01
CA LEU A 72 8.08 1.66 -3.71
C LEU A 72 7.76 0.17 -3.56
N SER A 73 8.40 -0.69 -4.39
CA SER A 73 8.16 -2.13 -4.38
C SER A 73 8.58 -2.80 -3.08
N GLN A 74 9.69 -2.35 -2.48
CA GLN A 74 10.17 -2.79 -1.16
C GLN A 74 10.12 -4.31 -0.95
N SER A 75 10.41 -5.11 -1.98
CA SER A 75 10.11 -6.55 -2.02
C SER A 75 10.68 -7.33 -0.84
N GLU A 76 11.90 -7.00 -0.40
CA GLU A 76 12.52 -7.61 0.79
C GLU A 76 11.71 -7.35 2.06
N LYS A 77 11.19 -6.12 2.25
CA LYS A 77 10.40 -5.77 3.44
C LYS A 77 9.05 -6.48 3.45
N PHE A 78 8.42 -6.64 2.29
CA PHE A 78 7.20 -7.43 2.17
C PHE A 78 7.46 -8.89 2.54
N LEU A 79 8.54 -9.48 2.03
CA LEU A 79 8.91 -10.87 2.31
C LEU A 79 9.28 -11.09 3.79
N THR A 80 10.08 -10.19 4.37
CA THR A 80 10.40 -10.24 5.80
C THR A 80 9.12 -10.16 6.62
N ARG A 81 8.23 -9.20 6.32
CA ARG A 81 7.03 -9.03 7.12
C ARG A 81 6.04 -10.19 6.97
N SER A 82 5.86 -10.73 5.77
CA SER A 82 4.99 -11.90 5.58
C SER A 82 5.49 -13.09 6.39
N THR A 83 6.80 -13.27 6.49
CA THR A 83 7.42 -14.30 7.32
C THR A 83 7.18 -14.05 8.81
N GLU A 84 7.40 -12.82 9.30
CA GLU A 84 7.16 -12.45 10.70
C GLU A 84 5.69 -12.63 11.14
N LEU A 85 4.76 -12.37 10.22
CA LEU A 85 3.33 -12.54 10.42
C LEU A 85 2.85 -13.99 10.22
N ASN A 86 3.74 -14.91 9.79
CA ASN A 86 3.42 -16.28 9.42
C ASN A 86 2.34 -16.40 8.33
N CYS A 87 2.34 -15.46 7.38
CA CYS A 87 1.39 -15.47 6.27
C CYS A 87 1.63 -16.67 5.37
N SER A 88 0.58 -17.47 5.14
CA SER A 88 0.66 -18.55 4.16
C SER A 88 0.54 -18.01 2.73
N GLU A 89 1.14 -18.71 1.77
CA GLU A 89 0.99 -18.36 0.35
C GLU A 89 -0.49 -18.33 -0.08
N GLN A 90 -1.28 -19.28 0.41
CA GLN A 90 -2.72 -19.36 0.10
C GLN A 90 -3.51 -18.18 0.66
N GLU A 91 -3.19 -17.75 1.88
CA GLU A 91 -3.80 -16.57 2.51
C GLU A 91 -3.44 -15.29 1.75
N LEU A 92 -2.15 -15.11 1.42
CA LEU A 92 -1.68 -13.97 0.63
C LEU A 92 -2.33 -13.94 -0.74
N LYS A 93 -2.39 -15.08 -1.45
CA LYS A 93 -3.07 -15.18 -2.76
C LYS A 93 -4.53 -14.79 -2.64
N LYS A 94 -5.28 -15.36 -1.68
CA LYS A 94 -6.70 -15.04 -1.50
C LYS A 94 -6.93 -13.56 -1.19
N ALA A 95 -6.16 -12.98 -0.27
CA ALA A 95 -6.25 -11.57 0.08
C ALA A 95 -5.87 -10.68 -1.11
N ALA A 96 -4.83 -11.03 -1.86
CA ALA A 96 -4.39 -10.30 -3.07
C ALA A 96 -5.47 -10.28 -4.13
N CYS A 97 -6.10 -11.42 -4.42
CA CYS A 97 -7.12 -11.51 -5.47
C CYS A 97 -8.40 -10.75 -5.16
N LEU A 98 -8.72 -10.52 -3.89
CA LEU A 98 -9.80 -9.64 -3.48
C LEU A 98 -9.34 -8.18 -3.52
N THR A 99 -8.16 -7.89 -2.99
CA THR A 99 -7.66 -6.53 -2.82
C THR A 99 -7.31 -5.87 -4.16
N TYR A 100 -6.73 -6.61 -5.10
CA TYR A 100 -6.28 -6.10 -6.40
C TYR A 100 -7.39 -6.02 -7.45
N GLN A 101 -8.64 -6.34 -7.08
CA GLN A 101 -9.78 -6.14 -7.98
C GLN A 101 -9.88 -4.68 -8.41
N GLY A 102 -10.08 -4.48 -9.72
CA GLY A 102 -10.17 -3.15 -10.32
C GLY A 102 -8.84 -2.44 -10.55
N LEU A 103 -7.70 -2.99 -10.09
CA LEU A 103 -6.38 -2.39 -10.31
C LEU A 103 -6.04 -2.26 -11.81
N SER A 104 -6.55 -3.18 -12.65
CA SER A 104 -6.36 -3.15 -14.11
C SER A 104 -6.98 -1.92 -14.76
N GLN A 105 -8.02 -1.32 -14.15
CA GLN A 105 -8.65 -0.10 -14.65
C GLN A 105 -7.76 1.14 -14.45
N LYS A 106 -6.74 1.05 -13.61
CA LYS A 106 -5.74 2.10 -13.41
C LYS A 106 -4.58 2.04 -14.40
N ALA A 107 -4.47 0.97 -15.18
CA ALA A 107 -3.43 0.87 -16.20
C ALA A 107 -3.70 1.83 -17.37
N ARG A 108 -2.74 2.69 -17.64
CA ARG A 108 -2.71 3.69 -18.72
C ARG A 108 -1.55 3.30 -19.66
N GLY A 109 -1.86 2.68 -20.80
CA GLY A 109 -0.88 2.17 -21.77
C GLY A 109 -0.32 0.75 -21.51
N ASP A 110 0.52 0.28 -22.44
CA ASP A 110 1.02 -1.11 -22.44
C ASP A 110 2.02 -1.40 -21.32
N ILE A 111 2.84 -0.41 -20.94
CA ILE A 111 3.86 -0.57 -19.89
C ILE A 111 3.20 -0.81 -18.53
N THR A 112 2.15 -0.05 -18.20
CA THR A 112 1.44 -0.22 -16.93
C THR A 112 0.64 -1.53 -16.91
N ARG A 113 0.13 -1.99 -18.05
CA ARG A 113 -0.50 -3.32 -18.18
C ARG A 113 0.50 -4.44 -17.95
N GLU A 114 1.69 -4.33 -18.53
CA GLU A 114 2.76 -5.31 -18.33
C GLU A 114 3.26 -5.32 -16.89
N TYR A 115 3.40 -4.14 -16.26
CA TYR A 115 3.72 -4.04 -14.84
C TYR A 115 2.71 -4.78 -13.95
N LEU A 116 1.41 -4.68 -14.26
CA LEU A 116 0.36 -5.35 -13.47
C LEU A 116 0.15 -6.82 -13.82
N ARG A 117 0.70 -7.33 -14.92
CA ARG A 117 0.47 -8.71 -15.37
C ARG A 117 0.70 -9.75 -14.26
N PRO A 118 1.79 -9.71 -13.46
CA PRO A 118 2.02 -10.67 -12.38
C PRO A 118 0.96 -10.62 -11.27
N TYR A 119 0.33 -9.45 -11.04
CA TYR A 119 -0.70 -9.28 -10.01
C TYR A 119 -1.97 -10.07 -10.34
N PHE A 120 -2.27 -10.25 -11.62
CA PHE A 120 -3.48 -10.97 -12.08
C PHE A 120 -3.21 -12.44 -12.38
N GLU A 121 -2.02 -12.78 -12.90
CA GLU A 121 -1.62 -14.19 -13.10
C GLU A 121 -1.61 -14.97 -11.78
N ALA A 122 -1.27 -14.31 -10.67
CA ALA A 122 -1.34 -14.92 -9.34
C ALA A 122 -2.77 -15.31 -8.94
N CYS A 123 -3.80 -14.74 -9.58
CA CYS A 123 -5.21 -14.93 -9.26
C CYS A 123 -5.99 -15.82 -10.22
N SER A 124 -5.36 -16.23 -11.32
CA SER A 124 -5.82 -17.30 -12.19
C SER A 124 -5.55 -18.70 -11.62
#